data_AF-A0A202BST8-F1
#
_entry.id   AF-A0A202BST8-F1
#
_cell.length_a   1.000
_cell.length_b   1.000
_cell.length_c   1.000
_cell.angle_alpha   90.00
_cell.angle_beta   90.00
_cell.angle_gamma   90.00
#
_symmetry.space_group_name_H-M   'P 1'
#
loop_
_entity.id
_entity.type
_entity.pdbx_description
1 polymer ?
#
loop_
_entity_poly.entity_id
_entity_poly.type
_entity_poly.pdbx_seq_one_letter_code
_entity_poly.pdbx_strand_id
1 'polypeptide(L)'
;MQIFNNKNGVLHDYKEKICDMHFFRFHNQDKIKYKFTNSETYVTKDEKIINNIIVEKLDENKYLIKCFENEKSEKSNLELTLILKPKNVDLIRFYFLDLSNNIHQKIISKLKEKLNGDYNYVIENYIVDYKNGFLRQYKIDKVEKINLKIINL
;
A
#
# COMPACT_ATOMS: atom_id res chain seq x y z
N MET A 1 -10.07 7.11 -0.99
CA MET A 1 -10.51 5.89 -1.71
C MET A 1 -9.29 5.31 -2.42
N GLN A 2 -8.77 4.18 -1.96
CA GLN A 2 -7.60 3.51 -2.55
C GLN A 2 -8.08 2.17 -3.09
N ILE A 3 -7.93 1.97 -4.41
CA ILE A 3 -8.51 0.83 -5.12
C ILE A 3 -7.38 -0.06 -5.66
N PHE A 4 -7.41 -1.36 -5.34
CA PHE A 4 -6.41 -2.34 -5.77
C PHE A 4 -7.05 -3.47 -6.57
N ASN A 5 -6.60 -3.73 -7.79
CA ASN A 5 -7.11 -4.82 -8.63
C ASN A 5 -6.22 -6.06 -8.52
N ASN A 6 -6.81 -7.23 -8.30
CA ASN A 6 -6.10 -8.50 -8.44
C ASN A 6 -6.37 -9.15 -9.82
N LYS A 7 -5.62 -10.21 -10.16
CA LYS A 7 -5.77 -10.92 -11.44
C LYS A 7 -7.17 -11.53 -11.67
N ASN A 8 -8.00 -11.59 -10.64
CA ASN A 8 -9.33 -12.20 -10.66
C ASN A 8 -10.46 -11.17 -10.78
N GLY A 9 -10.15 -9.89 -10.99
CA GLY A 9 -11.16 -8.84 -11.11
C GLY A 9 -11.79 -8.46 -9.77
N VAL A 10 -11.05 -8.57 -8.66
CA VAL A 10 -11.50 -8.06 -7.35
C VAL A 10 -10.81 -6.74 -7.08
N LEU A 11 -11.60 -5.70 -6.80
CA LEU A 11 -11.14 -4.42 -6.33
C LEU A 11 -11.27 -4.33 -4.81
N HIS A 12 -10.17 -4.11 -4.11
CA HIS A 12 -10.20 -3.83 -2.68
C HIS A 12 -10.29 -2.31 -2.45
N ASP A 13 -11.32 -1.86 -1.73
CA ASP A 13 -11.49 -0.50 -1.21
C ASP A 13 -11.32 -0.52 0.31
N TYR A 14 -10.15 -0.09 0.78
CA TYR A 14 -9.86 -0.07 2.20
C TYR A 14 -10.20 1.29 2.83
N LYS A 15 -10.99 1.25 3.91
CA LYS A 15 -11.40 2.39 4.74
C LYS A 15 -11.04 2.10 6.20
N GLU A 16 -9.97 2.70 6.72
CA GLU A 16 -9.47 2.45 8.09
C GLU A 16 -9.42 0.95 8.46
N LYS A 17 -10.42 0.47 9.22
CA LYS A 17 -10.56 -0.93 9.68
C LYS A 17 -11.50 -1.78 8.83
N ILE A 18 -12.10 -1.21 7.79
CA ILE A 18 -13.06 -1.86 6.91
C ILE A 18 -12.40 -2.09 5.55
N CYS A 19 -12.54 -3.28 4.99
CA CYS A 19 -12.20 -3.57 3.60
C CYS A 19 -13.48 -3.94 2.85
N ASP A 20 -13.86 -3.12 1.88
CA ASP A 20 -14.89 -3.46 0.90
C ASP A 20 -14.20 -4.16 -0.28
N MET A 21 -14.63 -5.38 -0.60
CA MET A 21 -14.18 -6.13 -1.76
C MET A 21 -15.25 -6.05 -2.83
N HIS A 22 -14.95 -5.43 -3.97
CA HIS A 22 -15.85 -5.34 -5.12
C HIS A 22 -15.43 -6.35 -6.18
N PHE A 23 -16.34 -7.25 -6.53
CA PHE A 23 -16.05 -8.32 -7.48
C PHE A 23 -16.54 -7.93 -8.89
N PHE A 24 -15.72 -8.22 -9.89
CA PHE A 24 -16.02 -7.98 -11.29
C PHE A 24 -15.83 -9.27 -12.10
N ARG A 25 -16.78 -9.55 -13.00
CA ARG A 25 -16.64 -10.59 -14.01
C ARG A 25 -16.11 -10.01 -15.32
N PHE A 26 -15.24 -10.78 -15.96
CA PHE A 26 -14.78 -10.51 -17.32
C PHE A 26 -15.90 -10.84 -18.31
N HIS A 27 -16.22 -9.89 -19.18
CA HIS A 27 -17.01 -10.17 -20.38
C HIS A 27 -16.11 -10.03 -21.60
N ASN A 28 -15.89 -11.13 -22.32
CA ASN A 28 -15.05 -11.12 -23.50
C ASN A 28 -15.89 -11.33 -24.75
N GLN A 29 -15.85 -10.38 -25.67
CA GLN A 29 -16.12 -10.62 -27.10
C GLN A 29 -15.22 -9.81 -28.04
N ASP A 30 -14.40 -8.84 -27.57
CA ASP A 30 -13.40 -8.07 -28.37
C ASP A 30 -12.79 -6.89 -27.58
N LYS A 31 -13.36 -6.53 -26.43
CA LYS A 31 -12.88 -5.47 -25.53
C LYS A 31 -12.95 -5.97 -24.08
N ILE A 32 -11.91 -5.70 -23.29
CA ILE A 32 -11.91 -6.01 -21.85
C ILE A 32 -13.02 -5.17 -21.19
N LYS A 33 -14.13 -5.80 -20.84
CA LYS A 33 -15.25 -5.20 -20.11
C LYS A 33 -15.36 -5.87 -18.73
N TYR A 34 -15.40 -5.05 -17.68
CA TYR A 34 -15.61 -5.48 -16.32
C TYR A 34 -17.08 -5.25 -15.93
N LYS A 35 -17.79 -6.29 -15.50
CA LYS A 35 -19.14 -6.19 -14.96
C LYS A 35 -19.10 -6.38 -13.45
N PHE A 36 -19.53 -5.37 -12.69
CA PHE A 36 -19.69 -5.49 -11.24
C PHE A 36 -20.70 -6.59 -10.90
N THR A 37 -20.39 -7.43 -9.93
CA THR A 37 -21.27 -8.51 -9.48
C THR A 37 -21.83 -8.28 -8.09
N ASN A 38 -20.97 -8.07 -7.11
CA ASN A 38 -21.33 -7.89 -5.72
C ASN A 38 -20.18 -7.21 -4.96
N SER A 39 -20.45 -6.89 -3.69
CA SER A 39 -19.44 -6.46 -2.74
C SER A 39 -19.57 -7.20 -1.41
N GLU A 40 -18.45 -7.43 -0.76
CA GLU A 40 -18.37 -7.99 0.60
C GLU A 40 -17.58 -7.03 1.49
N THR A 41 -17.96 -6.92 2.75
CA THR A 41 -17.34 -5.99 3.71
C THR A 41 -16.77 -6.77 4.88
N TYR A 42 -15.50 -6.51 5.20
CA TYR A 42 -14.80 -7.19 6.29
C TYR A 42 -14.17 -6.21 7.26
N VAL A 43 -14.18 -6.56 8.55
CA VAL A 43 -13.42 -5.84 9.57
C VAL A 43 -12.02 -6.42 9.62
N THR A 44 -11.04 -5.63 9.21
CA THR A 44 -9.62 -5.96 9.33
C THR A 44 -9.16 -5.73 10.78
N LYS A 45 -8.47 -6.72 11.35
CA LYS A 45 -7.75 -6.56 12.63
C LYS A 45 -6.29 -6.31 12.32
N ASP A 46 -5.65 -5.50 13.17
CA ASP A 46 -4.21 -5.27 13.07
C ASP A 46 -3.47 -6.50 13.56
N GLU A 47 -2.53 -7.00 12.74
CA GLU A 47 -1.69 -8.15 13.06
C GLU A 47 -0.55 -7.78 14.01
N LYS A 48 -0.18 -6.50 14.06
CA LYS A 48 0.85 -5.94 14.94
C LYS A 48 0.38 -4.65 15.59
N ILE A 49 0.80 -4.43 16.83
CA ILE A 49 0.63 -3.15 17.50
C ILE A 49 1.74 -2.21 17.03
N ILE A 50 1.37 -1.15 16.32
CA ILE A 50 2.25 -0.08 15.86
C ILE A 50 1.60 1.26 16.22
N ASN A 51 2.17 1.92 17.23
CA ASN A 51 1.68 3.21 17.73
C ASN A 51 2.68 4.34 17.48
N ASN A 52 3.96 4.02 17.34
CA ASN A 52 4.99 5.01 17.03
C ASN A 52 5.72 4.62 15.73
N ILE A 53 5.95 5.60 14.87
CA ILE A 53 6.61 5.44 13.57
C ILE A 53 7.57 6.60 13.38
N ILE A 54 8.83 6.27 13.12
CA ILE A 54 9.90 7.22 12.84
C ILE A 54 10.32 7.05 11.39
N VAL A 55 10.45 8.17 10.66
CA VAL A 55 10.91 8.18 9.26
C VAL A 55 12.21 8.97 9.15
N GLU A 56 13.26 8.26 8.75
CA GLU A 56 14.62 8.76 8.57
C GLU A 56 14.92 8.84 7.06
N LYS A 57 15.53 9.93 6.62
CA LYS A 57 16.06 10.03 5.25
C LYS A 57 17.45 9.40 5.25
N LEU A 58 17.66 8.40 4.40
CA LEU A 58 18.96 7.74 4.24
C LEU A 58 19.77 8.36 3.10
N ASP A 59 19.10 8.73 2.01
CA ASP A 59 19.72 9.31 0.80
C ASP A 59 18.66 10.07 -0.01
N GLU A 60 19.01 10.57 -1.20
CA GLU A 60 18.05 11.06 -2.18
C GLU A 60 17.02 9.97 -2.51
N ASN A 61 15.74 10.29 -2.29
CA ASN A 61 14.61 9.39 -2.48
C ASN A 61 14.67 8.05 -1.72
N LYS A 62 15.59 7.88 -0.76
CA LYS A 62 15.74 6.67 0.04
C LYS A 62 15.44 6.95 1.50
N TYR A 63 14.56 6.15 2.10
CA TYR A 63 14.04 6.36 3.44
C TYR A 63 14.06 5.07 4.26
N LEU A 64 14.26 5.21 5.57
CA LEU A 64 14.08 4.15 6.55
C LEU A 64 12.88 4.50 7.42
N ILE A 65 11.94 3.57 7.53
CA ILE A 65 10.80 3.66 8.41
C ILE A 65 11.00 2.63 9.52
N LYS A 66 11.01 3.11 10.77
CA LYS A 66 11.07 2.26 11.95
C LYS A 66 9.73 2.32 12.66
N CYS A 67 9.12 1.17 12.89
CA CYS A 67 7.85 1.04 13.57
C CYS A 67 8.07 0.42 14.96
N PHE A 68 7.38 0.98 15.95
CA PHE A 68 7.50 0.61 17.34
C PHE A 68 6.10 0.39 17.95
N GLU A 69 6.03 -0.51 18.92
CA GLU A 69 4.81 -0.75 19.67
C GLU A 69 4.36 0.50 20.45
N ASN A 70 5.32 1.26 21.00
CA ASN A 70 5.09 2.50 21.72
C ASN A 70 6.36 3.38 21.74
N GLU A 71 6.25 4.59 22.26
CA GLU A 71 7.38 5.56 22.34
C GLU A 71 8.53 5.11 23.24
N LYS A 72 8.24 4.27 24.25
CA LYS A 72 9.24 3.75 25.19
C LYS A 72 9.97 2.52 24.67
N SER A 73 9.59 2.01 23.50
CA SER A 73 10.18 0.79 22.94
C SER A 73 11.60 1.07 22.47
N GLU A 74 12.57 0.37 23.05
CA GLU A 74 13.98 0.51 22.66
C GLU A 74 14.28 -0.12 21.29
N LYS A 75 13.46 -1.09 20.86
CA LYS A 75 13.64 -1.83 19.61
C LYS A 75 12.42 -1.69 18.72
N SER A 76 12.65 -1.44 17.44
CA SER A 76 11.60 -1.50 16.41
C SER A 76 11.11 -2.94 16.27
N ASN A 77 9.81 -3.14 16.04
CA ASN A 77 9.22 -4.45 15.74
C ASN A 77 8.98 -4.66 14.23
N LEU A 78 9.24 -3.64 13.42
CA LEU A 78 9.17 -3.64 11.97
C LEU A 78 10.04 -2.49 11.43
N GLU A 79 10.85 -2.77 10.41
CA GLU A 79 11.58 -1.75 9.66
C GLU A 79 11.30 -1.88 8.16
N LEU A 80 11.17 -0.74 7.48
CA LEU A 80 11.04 -0.69 6.03
C LEU A 80 12.09 0.24 5.44
N THR A 81 12.90 -0.27 4.53
CA THR A 81 13.76 0.59 3.69
C THR A 81 13.06 0.81 2.36
N LEU A 82 12.76 2.05 2.02
CA LEU A 82 12.03 2.45 0.81
C LEU A 82 12.94 3.17 -0.17
N ILE A 83 12.73 2.91 -1.45
CA ILE A 83 13.25 3.71 -2.56
C ILE A 83 12.05 4.29 -3.31
N LEU A 84 11.97 5.61 -3.34
CA LEU A 84 10.94 6.36 -4.04
C LEU A 84 11.42 6.75 -5.43
N LYS A 85 10.48 6.82 -6.37
CA LYS A 85 10.72 7.31 -7.72
C LYS A 85 9.77 8.45 -8.04
N PRO A 86 10.26 9.63 -8.44
CA PRO A 86 9.42 10.75 -8.83
C PRO A 86 8.43 10.37 -9.93
N LYS A 87 7.23 10.95 -9.85
CA LYS A 87 6.13 10.84 -10.79
C LYS A 87 5.42 12.19 -10.91
N ASN A 88 4.44 12.27 -11.80
CA ASN A 88 3.58 13.44 -11.97
C ASN A 88 2.29 13.36 -11.13
N VAL A 89 2.15 12.31 -10.31
CA VAL A 89 0.99 12.05 -9.47
C VAL A 89 1.45 11.23 -8.25
N ASP A 90 0.80 11.44 -7.12
CA ASP A 90 0.99 10.65 -5.90
C ASP A 90 0.49 9.21 -6.09
N LEU A 91 1.43 8.27 -6.08
CA LEU A 91 1.22 6.83 -6.16
C LEU A 91 1.90 6.10 -5.00
N ILE A 92 2.11 6.79 -3.87
CA ILE A 92 2.71 6.21 -2.67
C ILE A 92 1.73 5.22 -2.06
N ARG A 93 2.03 3.93 -2.25
CA ARG A 93 1.28 2.81 -1.68
C ARG A 93 2.14 1.55 -1.63
N PHE A 94 1.87 0.70 -0.64
CA PHE A 94 2.43 -0.65 -0.58
C PHE A 94 1.56 -1.61 -1.39
N TYR A 95 2.19 -2.48 -2.18
CA TYR A 95 1.49 -3.43 -3.06
C TYR A 95 1.45 -4.85 -2.48
N PHE A 96 2.49 -5.22 -1.72
CA PHE A 96 2.66 -6.54 -1.13
C PHE A 96 3.27 -6.38 0.27
N LEU A 97 2.53 -5.73 1.16
CA LEU A 97 2.91 -5.62 2.57
C LEU A 97 1.91 -6.45 3.37
N ASP A 98 2.42 -7.46 4.05
CA ASP A 98 1.63 -8.41 4.85
C ASP A 98 1.35 -7.75 6.21
N LEU A 99 0.52 -6.72 6.18
CA LEU A 99 0.02 -5.93 7.31
C LEU A 99 -1.39 -5.44 6.99
N SER A 100 -2.14 -5.06 8.02
CA SER A 100 -3.46 -4.45 7.84
C SER A 100 -3.36 -3.11 7.12
N ASN A 101 -4.41 -2.73 6.39
CA ASN A 101 -4.45 -1.42 5.73
C ASN A 101 -4.34 -0.25 6.73
N ASN A 102 -4.88 -0.39 7.94
CA ASN A 102 -4.72 0.63 8.98
C ASN A 102 -3.23 0.93 9.25
N ILE A 103 -2.40 -0.10 9.35
CA ILE A 103 -0.95 0.05 9.49
C ILE A 103 -0.34 0.69 8.23
N HIS A 104 -0.78 0.28 7.03
CA HIS A 104 -0.31 0.90 5.79
C HIS A 104 -0.56 2.41 5.77
N GLN A 105 -1.77 2.85 6.14
CA GLN A 105 -2.13 4.27 6.16
C GLN A 105 -1.30 5.05 7.18
N LYS A 106 -1.06 4.49 8.38
CA LYS A 106 -0.20 5.12 9.39
C LYS A 106 1.23 5.34 8.85
N ILE A 107 1.80 4.30 8.22
CA ILE A 107 3.14 4.37 7.63
C ILE A 107 3.19 5.41 6.50
N ILE A 108 2.23 5.37 5.58
CA ILE A 108 2.15 6.32 4.45
C ILE A 108 1.96 7.75 4.94
N SER A 109 1.11 7.97 5.95
CA SER A 109 0.91 9.29 6.55
C SER A 109 2.22 9.86 7.09
N LYS A 110 2.96 9.06 7.86
CA LYS A 110 4.25 9.49 8.44
C LYS A 110 5.32 9.72 7.38
N LEU A 111 5.33 8.91 6.32
CA LEU A 111 6.21 9.14 5.18
C LEU A 111 5.86 10.47 4.49
N LYS A 112 4.57 10.74 4.26
CA LYS A 112 4.12 12.01 3.67
C LYS A 112 4.45 13.20 4.55
N GLU A 113 4.23 13.13 5.86
CA GLU A 113 4.71 14.15 6.80
C GLU A 113 6.20 14.44 6.60
N LYS A 114 7.04 13.41 6.41
CA LYS A 114 8.48 13.57 6.16
C LYS A 114 8.80 14.20 4.80
N LEU A 115 7.97 13.97 3.79
CA LEU A 115 8.12 14.52 2.43
C LEU A 115 7.65 15.98 2.31
N ASN A 116 7.09 16.58 3.36
CA ASN A 116 6.76 18.01 3.44
C ASN A 116 5.92 18.53 2.25
N GLY A 117 4.93 17.77 1.78
CA GLY A 117 4.05 18.18 0.69
C GLY A 117 4.42 17.69 -0.72
N ASP A 118 5.64 17.17 -0.93
CA ASP A 118 6.03 16.56 -2.21
C ASP A 118 5.68 15.07 -2.24
N TYR A 119 4.46 14.75 -2.66
CA TYR A 119 3.94 13.38 -2.63
C TYR A 119 3.94 12.68 -3.98
N ASN A 120 4.43 13.35 -5.04
CA ASN A 120 4.36 12.83 -6.39
C ASN A 120 5.42 11.75 -6.64
N TYR A 121 5.29 10.63 -5.94
CA TYR A 121 6.21 9.50 -5.98
C TYR A 121 5.46 8.18 -6.15
N VAL A 122 6.19 7.17 -6.59
CA VAL A 122 5.83 5.76 -6.41
C VAL A 122 6.92 5.08 -5.57
N ILE A 123 6.53 4.13 -4.73
CA ILE A 123 7.49 3.24 -4.07
C ILE A 123 8.00 2.26 -5.14
N GLU A 124 9.23 2.44 -5.64
CA GLU A 124 9.81 1.58 -6.68
C GLU A 124 10.31 0.26 -6.11
N ASN A 125 10.89 0.31 -4.92
CA ASN A 125 11.44 -0.83 -4.22
C ASN A 125 11.27 -0.62 -2.71
N TYR A 126 11.00 -1.70 -1.99
CA TYR A 126 11.07 -1.70 -0.54
C TYR A 126 11.51 -3.04 0.03
N ILE A 127 12.29 -2.96 1.11
CA ILE A 127 12.72 -4.10 1.92
C ILE A 127 12.00 -4.01 3.25
N VAL A 128 11.40 -5.12 3.69
CA VAL A 128 10.66 -5.24 4.96
C VAL A 128 11.40 -6.19 5.87
N ASP A 129 11.74 -5.71 7.06
CA ASP A 129 12.27 -6.50 8.17
C ASP A 129 11.23 -6.60 9.28
N TYR A 130 10.61 -7.77 9.43
CA TYR A 130 9.63 -8.02 10.49
C TYR A 130 10.26 -8.33 11.86
N LYS A 131 11.60 -8.29 11.95
CA LYS A 131 12.40 -8.63 13.13
C LYS A 131 12.19 -10.05 13.64
N ASN A 132 11.84 -10.95 12.72
CA ASN A 132 11.67 -12.39 12.96
C ASN A 132 12.74 -13.24 12.24
N GLY A 133 13.82 -12.62 11.77
CA GLY A 133 14.90 -13.27 11.02
C GLY A 133 14.69 -13.33 9.50
N PHE A 134 13.55 -12.85 8.98
CA PHE A 134 13.27 -12.83 7.54
C PHE A 134 13.16 -11.41 6.99
N LEU A 135 13.89 -11.17 5.89
CA LEU A 135 13.80 -9.96 5.08
C LEU A 135 13.02 -10.28 3.80
N ARG A 136 12.04 -9.44 3.47
CA ARG A 136 11.30 -9.53 2.21
C ARG A 136 11.57 -8.30 1.37
N GLN A 137 11.93 -8.50 0.11
CA GLN A 137 12.11 -7.43 -0.84
C GLN A 137 11.01 -7.46 -1.90
N TYR A 138 10.48 -6.30 -2.22
CA TYR A 138 9.45 -6.11 -3.22
C TYR A 138 9.85 -4.99 -4.16
N LYS A 139 9.67 -5.24 -5.46
CA LYS A 139 10.05 -4.29 -6.51
C LYS A 139 8.92 -4.15 -7.51
N ILE A 140 8.77 -2.94 -8.03
CA ILE A 140 7.88 -2.64 -9.14
C ILE A 140 8.72 -2.40 -10.39
N ASP A 141 8.63 -3.31 -11.34
CA ASP A 141 9.39 -3.19 -12.60
C ASP A 141 8.72 -2.23 -13.59
N LYS A 142 7.39 -2.13 -13.59
CA LYS A 142 6.64 -1.30 -14.53
C LYS A 142 5.40 -0.68 -13.89
N VAL A 143 5.19 0.60 -14.15
CA VAL A 143 3.96 1.34 -13.81
C VAL A 143 3.44 1.98 -15.08
N GLU A 144 2.23 1.60 -15.49
CA GLU A 144 1.58 2.12 -16.69
C GLU A 144 0.13 2.53 -16.41
N LYS A 145 -0.34 3.54 -17.14
CA LYS A 145 -1.73 3.99 -17.05
C LYS A 145 -2.62 2.98 -17.76
N ILE A 146 -3.60 2.44 -17.05
CA ILE A 146 -4.68 1.64 -17.64
C ILE A 146 -5.89 2.54 -17.92
N ASN A 147 -6.43 2.45 -19.14
CA ASN A 147 -7.66 3.15 -19.52
C ASN A 147 -8.85 2.20 -19.29
N LEU A 148 -9.41 2.21 -18.08
CA LEU A 148 -10.53 1.34 -17.71
C LEU A 148 -11.87 2.05 -17.99
N LYS A 149 -12.79 1.40 -18.70
CA LYS A 149 -14.16 1.90 -18.95
C LYS A 149 -15.14 1.06 -18.13
N ILE A 150 -15.69 1.62 -17.05
CA ILE A 150 -16.78 1.01 -16.27
C ILE A 150 -18.08 1.21 -17.04
N ILE A 151 -18.88 0.14 -17.18
CA ILE A 151 -20.17 0.19 -17.87
C ILE A 151 -21.24 -0.12 -16.82
N ASN A 152 -22.13 0.84 -16.56
CA ASN A 152 -23.35 0.60 -15.78
C ASN A 152 -24.44 0.10 -16.73
N LEU A 153 -25.14 -0.97 -16.34
CA LEU A 153 -26.37 -1.43 -17.00
C LEU A 153 -27.56 -1.00 -16.16
#